data_AF-A0A0F4J8L0-F1
#
_entry.id   AF-A0A0F4J8L0-F1
#
_cell.length_a   1.000
_cell.length_b   1.000
_cell.length_c   1.000
_cell.angle_alpha   90.00
_cell.angle_beta   90.00
_cell.angle_gamma   90.00
#
_symmetry.space_group_name_H-M   'P 1'
#
loop_
_entity.id
_entity.type
_entity.pdbx_description
1 polymer ?
#
loop_
_entity_poly.entity_id
_entity_poly.type
_entity_poly.pdbx_seq_one_letter_code
_entity_poly.pdbx_strand_id
1 'polypeptide(L)'
;MLEATAPDGRIAFLVRSSGTDEVSYSLELVLRGGAPGALPLMCLIRYARPDGRLRDLLVPVVQGPVGPGASYVRLPDFRIGTSWTASLSVPVGLESDWDAEMVTASIGAALNETTREAWRRVREHVGDGLRGVIDGALR
;
A
#
# COMPACT_ATOMS: atom_id res chain seq x y z
N MET A 1 7.06 -1.77 -17.68
CA MET A 1 5.98 -1.14 -16.88
C MET A 1 4.74 -2.00 -17.03
N LEU A 2 4.07 -2.34 -15.94
CA LEU A 2 2.82 -3.13 -15.95
C LEU A 2 1.72 -2.28 -15.32
N GLU A 3 0.56 -2.20 -15.98
CA GLU A 3 -0.61 -1.46 -15.50
C GLU A 3 -1.81 -2.39 -15.36
N ALA A 4 -2.58 -2.22 -14.29
CA ALA A 4 -3.84 -2.90 -14.05
C ALA A 4 -4.84 -1.95 -13.39
N THR A 5 -6.13 -2.29 -13.44
CA THR A 5 -7.19 -1.54 -12.73
C THR A 5 -8.02 -2.52 -11.93
N ALA A 6 -8.43 -2.13 -10.72
CA ALA A 6 -9.31 -2.93 -9.87
C ALA A 6 -10.65 -3.19 -10.60
N PRO A 7 -11.33 -4.32 -10.33
CA PRO A 7 -12.61 -4.64 -10.97
C PRO A 7 -13.69 -3.57 -10.76
N ASP A 8 -13.65 -2.83 -9.65
CA ASP A 8 -14.56 -1.73 -9.34
C ASP A 8 -14.17 -0.40 -10.00
N GLY A 9 -13.06 -0.36 -10.74
CA GLY A 9 -12.54 0.81 -11.43
C GLY A 9 -11.92 1.89 -10.52
N ARG A 10 -11.91 1.68 -9.18
CA ARG A 10 -11.55 2.73 -8.22
C ARG A 10 -10.05 2.90 -8.04
N ILE A 11 -9.27 1.84 -8.19
CA ILE A 11 -7.82 1.90 -8.04
C ILE A 11 -7.16 1.47 -9.35
N ALA A 12 -6.24 2.30 -9.85
CA ALA A 12 -5.27 1.90 -10.84
C ALA A 12 -3.96 1.52 -10.16
N PHE A 13 -3.31 0.48 -10.69
CA PHE A 13 -2.06 -0.08 -10.21
C PHE A 13 -1.00 0.06 -11.29
N LEU A 14 0.16 0.60 -10.93
CA LEU A 14 1.26 0.81 -11.86
C LEU A 14 2.57 0.30 -11.27
N VAL A 15 3.09 -0.79 -11.82
CA VAL A 15 4.38 -1.37 -11.44
C VAL A 15 5.48 -0.81 -12.33
N ARG A 16 6.49 -0.22 -11.69
CA ARG A 16 7.68 0.34 -12.35
C ARG A 16 8.93 -0.39 -11.88
N SER A 17 9.87 -0.55 -12.81
CA SER A 17 11.23 -0.99 -12.51
C SER A 17 12.13 0.23 -12.37
N SER A 18 13.08 0.19 -11.45
CA SER A 18 14.12 1.20 -11.27
C SER A 18 15.47 0.53 -11.02
N GLY A 19 16.56 1.20 -11.43
CA GLY A 19 17.92 0.67 -11.34
C GLY A 19 18.36 0.00 -12.64
N THR A 20 19.64 0.17 -12.97
CA THR A 20 20.28 -0.40 -14.17
C THR A 20 20.99 -1.72 -13.88
N ASP A 21 21.65 -1.84 -12.72
CA ASP A 21 22.46 -3.01 -12.36
C ASP A 21 21.70 -3.96 -11.41
N GLU A 22 21.07 -3.41 -10.37
CA GLU A 22 20.16 -4.15 -9.49
C GLU A 22 18.74 -3.65 -9.69
N VAL A 23 17.95 -4.41 -10.46
CA VAL A 23 16.57 -4.04 -10.75
C VAL A 23 15.72 -4.17 -9.49
N SER A 24 15.15 -3.04 -9.09
CA SER A 24 14.16 -2.91 -8.02
C SER A 24 12.81 -2.59 -8.62
N TYR A 25 11.73 -2.97 -7.92
CA TYR A 25 10.37 -2.71 -8.37
C TYR A 25 9.62 -1.88 -7.33
N SER A 26 8.76 -1.01 -7.85
CA SER A 26 7.85 -0.20 -7.09
C SER A 26 6.44 -0.31 -7.66
N LEU A 27 5.47 -0.04 -6.81
CA LEU A 27 4.06 -0.05 -7.13
C LEU A 27 3.46 1.30 -6.74
N GLU A 28 2.78 1.92 -7.69
CA GLU A 28 1.92 3.08 -7.46
C GLU A 28 0.46 2.64 -7.49
N LEU A 29 -0.30 3.02 -6.46
CA LEU A 29 -1.76 2.92 -6.43
C LEU A 29 -2.32 4.33 -6.62
N VAL A 30 -3.25 4.49 -7.56
CA VAL A 30 -3.93 5.76 -7.84
C VAL A 30 -5.42 5.58 -7.68
N LEU A 31 -6.00 6.32 -6.73
CA LEU A 31 -7.44 6.40 -6.50
C LEU A 31 -8.09 7.25 -7.60
N ARG A 32 -8.99 6.62 -8.35
CA ARG A 32 -9.83 7.23 -9.38
C ARG A 32 -11.14 7.67 -8.74
N GLY A 33 -11.16 8.93 -8.34
CA GLY A 33 -12.33 9.55 -7.71
C GLY A 33 -12.49 9.18 -6.24
N GLY A 34 -13.02 10.12 -5.46
CA GLY A 34 -13.20 9.98 -4.02
C GLY A 34 -13.64 11.30 -3.40
N ALA A 35 -14.45 11.23 -2.35
CA ALA A 35 -14.82 12.43 -1.60
C ALA A 35 -13.66 12.85 -0.69
N PRO A 36 -13.31 14.15 -0.63
CA PRO A 36 -12.41 14.66 0.39
C PRO A 36 -12.92 14.29 1.80
N GLY A 37 -12.02 13.83 2.67
CA GLY A 37 -12.38 13.44 4.04
C GLY A 37 -13.03 12.06 4.19
N ALA A 38 -13.13 11.27 3.12
CA ALA A 38 -13.50 9.87 3.24
C ALA A 38 -12.47 9.07 4.05
N LEU A 39 -12.92 7.96 4.67
CA LEU A 39 -12.03 7.03 5.38
C LEU A 39 -10.87 6.59 4.49
N PRO A 40 -9.66 6.42 5.06
CA PRO A 40 -8.57 5.76 4.36
C PRO A 40 -9.04 4.43 3.78
N LEU A 41 -8.66 4.14 2.54
CA LEU A 41 -8.87 2.83 1.94
C LEU A 41 -7.60 2.01 2.11
N MET A 42 -7.74 0.72 2.38
CA MET A 42 -6.62 -0.22 2.46
C MET A 42 -6.71 -1.23 1.32
N CYS A 43 -5.61 -1.43 0.61
CA CYS A 43 -5.45 -2.48 -0.39
C CYS A 43 -4.36 -3.46 0.07
N LEU A 44 -4.64 -4.76 0.01
CA LEU A 44 -3.66 -5.82 0.24
C LEU A 44 -3.02 -6.22 -1.08
N ILE A 45 -1.70 -6.08 -1.17
CA ILE A 45 -0.89 -6.51 -2.30
C ILE A 45 -0.17 -7.79 -1.91
N ARG A 46 -0.38 -8.85 -2.67
CA ARG A 46 0.23 -10.17 -2.45
C ARG A 46 1.06 -10.58 -3.65
N TYR A 47 2.29 -11.02 -3.44
CA TYR A 47 3.16 -11.52 -4.51
C TYR A 47 4.10 -12.62 -4.03
N ALA A 48 4.54 -13.46 -4.97
CA ALA A 48 5.54 -14.49 -4.69
C ALA A 48 6.95 -13.89 -4.65
N ARG A 49 7.73 -14.29 -3.64
CA ARG A 49 9.16 -14.00 -3.53
C ARG A 49 9.99 -15.11 -4.22
N PRO A 50 11.30 -14.88 -4.45
CA PRO A 50 12.17 -15.87 -5.09
C PRO A 50 12.30 -17.17 -4.30
N ASP A 51 12.09 -17.13 -2.97
CA ASP A 51 12.06 -18.31 -2.09
C ASP A 51 10.75 -19.12 -2.18
N GLY A 52 9.82 -18.72 -3.06
CA GLY A 52 8.50 -19.32 -3.23
C GLY A 52 7.48 -18.95 -2.15
N ARG A 53 7.87 -18.22 -1.11
CA ARG A 53 6.94 -17.75 -0.08
C ARG A 53 6.19 -16.52 -0.57
N LEU A 54 4.95 -16.39 -0.11
CA LEU A 54 4.14 -15.20 -0.38
C LEU A 54 4.58 -14.06 0.54
N ARG A 55 4.49 -12.84 0.01
CA ARG A 55 4.62 -11.60 0.76
C ARG A 55 3.37 -10.77 0.56
N ASP A 56 2.88 -10.27 1.68
CA ASP A 56 1.74 -9.38 1.79
C ASP A 56 2.23 -7.99 2.18
N LEU A 57 1.71 -6.96 1.51
CA LEU A 57 1.90 -5.55 1.82
C LEU A 57 0.55 -4.86 1.89
N LEU A 58 0.33 -4.14 2.97
CA LEU A 58 -0.80 -3.23 3.14
C LEU A 58 -0.44 -1.88 2.51
N VAL A 59 -1.27 -1.38 1.61
CA VAL A 59 -1.05 -0.08 0.98
C VAL A 59 -2.27 0.80 1.22
N PRO A 60 -2.17 1.79 2.12
CA PRO A 60 -3.26 2.71 2.36
C PRO A 60 -3.33 3.72 1.23
N VAL A 61 -4.52 4.00 0.71
CA VAL A 61 -4.75 5.05 -0.28
C VAL A 61 -5.72 6.04 0.30
N VAL A 62 -5.32 7.31 0.36
CA VAL A 62 -6.14 8.39 0.89
C VAL A 62 -6.33 9.47 -0.16
N GLN A 63 -7.57 9.94 -0.31
CA GLN A 63 -7.87 11.09 -1.15
C GLN A 63 -7.22 12.34 -0.54
N GLY A 64 -6.25 12.91 -1.26
CA GLY A 64 -5.62 14.16 -0.89
C GLY A 64 -6.52 15.37 -1.15
N PRO A 65 -6.22 16.54 -0.55
CA PRO A 65 -6.94 17.78 -0.80
C PRO A 65 -6.73 18.31 -2.23
N VAL A 66 -5.61 17.93 -2.87
CA VAL A 66 -5.24 18.32 -4.23
C VAL A 66 -4.78 17.08 -4.99
N GLY A 67 -5.26 16.92 -6.23
CA GLY A 67 -4.89 15.79 -7.09
C GLY A 67 -5.57 14.46 -6.71
N PRO A 68 -5.26 13.38 -7.44
CA PRO A 68 -5.75 12.05 -7.10
C PRO A 68 -5.10 11.54 -5.80
N GLY A 69 -5.86 10.80 -4.99
CA GLY A 69 -5.24 10.03 -3.89
C GLY A 69 -4.26 9.01 -4.46
N ALA A 70 -3.03 8.99 -3.97
CA ALA A 70 -2.02 8.07 -4.49
C ALA A 70 -1.10 7.55 -3.38
N SER A 71 -0.53 6.38 -3.60
CA SER A 71 0.49 5.79 -2.74
C SER A 71 1.54 5.07 -3.56
N TYR A 72 2.78 5.13 -3.07
CA TYR A 72 3.94 4.65 -3.78
C TYR A 72 4.83 3.84 -2.83
N VAL A 73 4.96 2.56 -3.14
CA VAL A 73 5.67 1.60 -2.29
C VAL A 73 6.72 0.84 -3.09
N ARG A 74 7.79 0.44 -2.41
CA ARG A 74 8.72 -0.57 -2.90
C ARG A 74 8.03 -1.94 -2.84
N LEU A 75 8.39 -2.83 -3.75
CA LEU A 75 8.07 -4.25 -3.69
C LEU A 75 9.34 -5.05 -3.37
N PRO A 76 9.70 -5.23 -2.08
CA PRO A 76 10.89 -6.01 -1.70
C PRO A 76 10.89 -7.41 -2.31
N ASP A 77 12.02 -7.81 -2.89
CA ASP A 77 12.22 -9.14 -3.48
C ASP A 77 11.32 -9.47 -4.69
N PHE A 78 10.46 -8.54 -5.14
CA PHE A 78 9.63 -8.76 -6.31
C PHE A 78 10.49 -8.87 -7.58
N ARG A 79 10.08 -9.77 -8.49
CA ARG A 79 10.74 -10.01 -9.78
C ARG A 79 9.69 -10.02 -10.88
N ILE A 80 10.06 -9.56 -12.07
CA ILE A 80 9.16 -9.65 -13.21
C ILE A 80 8.87 -11.12 -13.56
N GLY A 81 7.64 -11.39 -13.99
CA GLY A 81 7.16 -12.75 -14.24
C GLY A 81 6.61 -13.48 -13.02
N THR A 82 6.73 -12.93 -11.80
CA THR A 82 6.02 -13.49 -10.64
C THR A 82 4.55 -13.07 -10.65
N SER A 83 3.68 -13.99 -10.20
CA SER A 83 2.28 -13.69 -9.99
C SER A 83 2.12 -12.73 -8.80
N TRP A 84 1.27 -11.73 -8.97
CA TRP A 84 0.83 -10.86 -7.90
C TRP A 84 -0.69 -10.62 -8.00
N THR A 85 -1.30 -10.28 -6.88
CA THR A 85 -2.72 -9.96 -6.76
C THR A 85 -2.91 -8.75 -5.86
N ALA A 86 -3.95 -7.97 -6.14
CA ALA A 86 -4.44 -6.92 -5.26
C ALA A 86 -5.85 -7.26 -4.78
N SER A 87 -6.14 -7.02 -3.50
CA SER A 87 -7.51 -7.06 -3.00
C SER A 87 -8.32 -5.87 -3.50
N LEU A 88 -9.64 -5.97 -3.43
CA LEU A 88 -10.48 -4.77 -3.43
C LEU A 88 -10.06 -3.86 -2.27
N SER A 89 -10.15 -2.55 -2.49
CA SER A 89 -9.82 -1.57 -1.48
C SER A 89 -10.99 -1.44 -0.50
N VAL A 90 -10.73 -1.63 0.80
CA VAL A 90 -11.75 -1.58 1.85
C VAL A 90 -11.51 -0.37 2.78
N PRO A 91 -12.57 0.30 3.28
CA PRO A 91 -12.41 1.33 4.30
C PRO A 91 -11.70 0.80 5.55
N VAL A 92 -10.83 1.63 6.13
CA VAL A 92 -10.19 1.34 7.41
C VAL A 92 -11.14 1.68 8.57
N GLY A 93 -11.25 0.77 9.52
CA GLY A 93 -12.05 0.93 10.73
C GLY A 93 -11.38 0.33 11.98
N LEU A 94 -12.10 0.41 13.10
CA LEU A 94 -11.63 -0.08 14.41
C LEU A 94 -11.51 -1.61 14.46
N GLU A 95 -12.23 -2.30 13.57
CA GLU A 95 -12.24 -3.73 13.38
C GLU A 95 -11.03 -4.27 12.59
N SER A 96 -10.16 -3.39 12.07
CA SER A 96 -8.92 -3.81 11.43
C SER A 96 -8.01 -4.55 12.42
N ASP A 97 -7.62 -5.77 12.07
CA ASP A 97 -6.79 -6.66 12.92
C ASP A 97 -5.60 -7.20 12.10
N TRP A 98 -4.75 -6.29 11.62
CA TRP A 98 -3.58 -6.65 10.84
C TRP A 98 -2.41 -7.09 11.71
N ASP A 99 -1.63 -8.03 11.20
CA ASP A 99 -0.39 -8.44 11.86
C ASP A 99 0.63 -7.28 11.99
N ALA A 100 1.28 -7.19 13.15
CA ALA A 100 2.18 -6.08 13.46
C ALA A 100 3.47 -6.09 12.60
N GLU A 101 4.00 -7.27 12.26
CA GLU A 101 5.16 -7.40 11.39
C GLU A 101 4.79 -6.96 9.97
N MET A 102 3.61 -7.36 9.49
CA MET A 102 3.07 -6.94 8.19
C MET A 102 2.92 -5.42 8.11
N VAL A 103 2.33 -4.77 9.13
CA VAL A 103 2.17 -3.30 9.17
C VAL A 103 3.54 -2.61 9.16
N THR A 104 4.49 -3.09 9.97
CA THR A 104 5.84 -2.52 10.04
C THR A 104 6.56 -2.64 8.69
N ALA A 105 6.51 -3.81 8.05
CA ALA A 105 7.10 -4.03 6.74
C ALA A 105 6.44 -3.15 5.66
N SER A 106 5.13 -2.95 5.74
CA SER A 106 4.36 -2.15 4.80
C SER A 106 4.68 -0.65 4.91
N ILE A 107 4.85 -0.14 6.14
CA ILE A 107 5.31 1.24 6.37
C ILE A 107 6.76 1.40 5.90
N GLY A 108 7.62 0.43 6.17
CA GLY A 108 9.01 0.42 5.68
C GLY A 108 9.14 0.36 4.15
N ALA A 109 8.10 -0.10 3.45
CA ALA A 109 8.05 -0.11 2.00
C ALA A 109 7.63 1.25 1.39
N ALA A 110 7.13 2.21 2.17
CA ALA A 110 6.70 3.51 1.66
C ALA A 110 7.88 4.30 1.06
N LEU A 111 7.74 4.74 -0.20
CA LEU A 111 8.80 5.44 -0.94
C LEU A 111 8.66 6.97 -0.92
N ASN A 112 7.55 7.51 -0.43
CA ASN A 112 7.32 8.94 -0.37
C ASN A 112 6.52 9.37 0.87
N GLU A 113 6.57 10.68 1.16
CA GLU A 113 5.90 11.26 2.32
C GLU A 113 4.37 11.18 2.21
N THR A 114 3.82 11.24 0.99
CA THR A 114 2.37 11.06 0.77
C THR A 114 1.87 9.71 1.28
N THR A 115 2.63 8.64 1.07
CA THR A 115 2.27 7.29 1.55
C THR A 115 2.45 7.19 3.07
N ARG A 116 3.49 7.82 3.64
CA ARG A 116 3.67 7.89 5.10
C ARG A 116 2.53 8.68 5.76
N GLU A 117 2.06 9.75 5.13
CA GLU A 117 0.91 10.53 5.58
C GLU A 117 -0.41 9.74 5.47
N ALA A 118 -0.56 8.91 4.43
CA ALA A 118 -1.68 7.98 4.35
C ALA A 118 -1.69 7.03 5.57
N TRP A 119 -0.54 6.49 5.97
CA TRP A 119 -0.40 5.72 7.22
C TRP A 119 -0.73 6.54 8.48
N ARG A 120 -0.35 7.82 8.53
CA ARG A 120 -0.74 8.69 9.65
C ARG A 120 -2.25 8.83 9.77
N ARG A 121 -2.97 8.91 8.65
CA ARG A 121 -4.44 8.94 8.66
C ARG A 121 -5.06 7.59 9.04
N VAL A 122 -4.46 6.47 8.62
CA VAL A 122 -4.87 5.13 9.07
C VAL A 122 -4.80 5.04 10.60
N ARG A 123 -3.73 5.57 11.21
CA ARG A 123 -3.53 5.55 12.67
C ARG A 123 -4.68 6.20 13.46
N GLU A 124 -5.43 7.12 12.84
CA GLU A 124 -6.54 7.85 13.48
C GLU A 124 -7.83 7.03 13.53
N HIS A 125 -7.89 5.90 12.80
CA HIS A 125 -9.11 5.12 12.56
C HIS A 125 -9.01 3.66 13.04
N VAL A 126 -7.85 3.23 13.55
CA VAL A 126 -7.61 1.87 14.05
C VAL A 126 -7.57 1.82 15.57
N GLY A 127 -7.71 0.63 16.15
CA GLY A 127 -7.58 0.41 17.59
C GLY A 127 -6.17 0.69 18.13
N ASP A 128 -6.07 0.89 19.44
CA ASP A 128 -4.84 1.34 20.13
C ASP A 128 -3.63 0.41 19.89
N GLY A 129 -3.86 -0.91 19.76
CA GLY A 129 -2.79 -1.87 19.46
C GLY A 129 -2.10 -1.57 18.13
N LEU A 130 -2.87 -1.49 17.04
CA LEU A 130 -2.36 -1.13 15.71
C LEU A 130 -1.82 0.29 15.66
N ARG A 131 -2.47 1.23 16.35
CA ARG A 131 -1.99 2.61 16.45
C ARG A 131 -0.57 2.67 16.99
N GLY A 132 -0.27 1.92 18.06
CA GLY A 132 1.07 1.84 18.63
C GLY A 132 2.12 1.27 17.65
N VAL A 133 1.74 0.27 16.85
CA VAL A 133 2.61 -0.30 15.81
C VAL A 133 2.90 0.74 14.71
N ILE A 134 1.86 1.43 14.22
CA ILE A 134 1.99 2.46 13.19
C ILE A 134 2.85 3.62 13.71
N ASP A 135 2.57 4.13 14.91
CA ASP A 135 3.35 5.21 15.54
C ASP A 135 4.81 4.78 15.79
N GLY A 136 5.08 3.49 16.02
CA GLY A 136 6.44 2.96 16.15
C GLY A 136 7.20 2.91 14.82
N ALA A 137 6.54 2.43 13.77
CA ALA A 137 7.14 2.26 12.44
C ALA A 137 7.29 3.58 11.65
N LEU A 138 6.53 4.63 12.01
CA LEU A 138 6.61 5.96 11.39
C LEU A 138 7.65 6.91 12.01
N ARG A 139 8.34 6.49 13.09
CA ARG A 139 9.42 7.27 13.72
C ARG A 139 10.61 7.48 12.79
#